data_AF-A0A1F6DR50-F1
#
_entry.id   AF-A0A1F6DR50-F1
#
_cell.length_a   1.000
_cell.length_b   1.000
_cell.length_c   1.000
_cell.angle_alpha   90.00
_cell.angle_beta   90.00
_cell.angle_gamma   90.00
#
_symmetry.space_group_name_H-M   'P 1'
#
loop_
_entity.id
_entity.type
_entity.pdbx_description
1 polymer ?
#
loop_
_entity_poly.entity_id
_entity_poly.type
_entity_poly.pdbx_seq_one_letter_code
_entity_poly.pdbx_strand_id
1 'polypeptide(L)'
;MKRLRALEKSDDGFKLAEADLENRGAGDLFGRKQWGVTDLGMEALKNVKLIQAARDEAQALIACDPTLSNYPALAKRVANARQELHGE
;
A
#
# COMPACT_ATOMS: atom_id res chain seq x y z
N MET A 1 10.66 12.07 22.23
CA MET A 1 10.43 10.86 23.07
C MET A 1 9.14 10.09 22.79
N LYS A 2 8.01 10.72 22.41
CA LYS A 2 6.74 10.00 22.15
C LYS A 2 6.80 8.96 21.01
N ARG A 3 7.55 9.23 19.93
CA ARG A 3 7.66 8.37 18.74
C ARG A 3 8.37 7.04 19.00
N LEU A 4 9.51 7.06 19.69
CA LEU A 4 10.27 5.85 20.03
C LEU A 4 9.47 4.89 20.92
N ARG A 5 8.68 5.42 21.85
CA ARG A 5 7.80 4.62 22.72
C ARG A 5 6.58 4.02 21.99
N ALA A 6 6.13 4.63 20.90
CA ALA A 6 5.06 4.08 20.06
C ALA A 6 5.56 2.91 19.21
N LEU A 7 6.81 3.00 18.72
CA LEU A 7 7.49 1.92 18.01
C LEU A 7 7.79 0.72 18.92
N GLU A 8 8.16 0.97 20.19
CA GLU A 8 8.47 -0.06 21.18
C GLU A 8 7.24 -0.84 21.68
N LYS A 9 6.02 -0.29 21.52
CA LYS A 9 4.78 -0.84 22.09
C LYS A 9 3.76 -1.38 21.08
N SER A 10 4.03 -1.25 19.78
CA SER A 10 3.01 -1.54 18.77
C SER A 10 3.43 -2.72 17.90
N ASP A 11 2.75 -3.84 18.11
CA ASP A 11 2.92 -5.08 17.33
C ASP A 11 2.21 -5.01 15.96
N ASP A 12 1.50 -3.90 15.71
CA ASP A 12 0.71 -3.65 14.51
C ASP A 12 1.27 -2.44 13.73
N GLY A 13 1.94 -2.74 12.62
CA GLY A 13 2.55 -1.74 11.74
C GLY A 13 1.53 -0.85 11.02
N PHE A 14 0.29 -1.29 10.85
CA PHE A 14 -0.76 -0.49 10.20
C PHE A 14 -1.23 0.65 11.10
N LYS A 15 -1.45 0.37 12.38
CA LYS A 15 -1.80 1.41 13.37
C LYS A 15 -0.68 2.44 13.55
N LEU A 16 0.56 1.99 13.48
CA LEU A 16 1.75 2.86 13.47
C LEU A 16 1.76 3.78 12.24
N ALA A 17 1.45 3.24 11.06
CA ALA A 17 1.37 4.01 9.82
C ALA A 17 0.22 5.01 9.83
N GLU A 18 -0.95 4.65 10.38
CA GLU A 18 -2.10 5.53 10.53
C GLU A 18 -1.80 6.68 11.51
N ALA A 19 -1.21 6.37 12.67
CA ALA A 19 -0.79 7.38 13.63
C ALA A 19 0.34 8.28 13.09
N ASP A 20 1.26 7.77 12.25
CA ASP A 20 2.27 8.60 11.60
C ASP A 20 1.65 9.49 10.51
N LEU A 21 0.68 8.97 9.75
CA LEU A 21 -0.10 9.71 8.76
C LEU A 21 -0.91 10.85 9.41
N GLU A 22 -1.55 10.61 10.55
CA GLU A 22 -2.25 11.66 11.31
C GLU A 22 -1.27 12.71 11.87
N ASN A 23 -0.12 12.29 12.39
CA ASN A 23 0.85 13.20 13.01
C ASN A 23 1.68 14.01 12.00
N ARG A 24 1.92 13.50 10.79
CA ARG A 24 2.72 14.17 9.75
C ARG A 24 1.88 14.75 8.62
N GLY A 25 0.63 14.33 8.50
CA GLY A 25 -0.10 14.40 7.24
C GLY A 25 0.48 13.43 6.20
N ALA A 26 -0.18 13.31 5.04
CA ALA A 26 0.28 12.44 3.95
C ALA A 26 1.62 12.85 3.30
N GLY A 27 2.23 13.94 3.76
CA GLY A 27 3.29 14.63 3.04
C GLY A 27 2.78 15.21 1.73
N ASP A 28 3.71 15.59 0.86
CA ASP A 28 3.37 15.95 -0.52
C ASP A 28 3.16 14.66 -1.32
N LEU A 29 1.92 14.15 -1.31
CA LEU A 29 1.50 13.04 -2.17
C LEU A 29 1.64 13.36 -3.68
N PHE A 30 2.03 14.59 -4.02
CA PHE A 30 2.15 15.12 -5.37
C PHE A 30 3.52 15.78 -5.60
N GLY A 31 4.46 15.59 -4.66
CA GLY A 31 5.76 16.21 -4.73
C GLY A 31 6.54 15.69 -5.93
N ARG A 32 7.28 16.58 -6.59
CA ARG A 32 8.08 16.40 -7.82
C ARG A 32 9.17 15.29 -7.76
N LYS A 33 9.11 14.36 -6.81
CA LYS A 33 9.89 13.13 -6.89
C LYS A 33 9.24 12.27 -7.98
N GLN A 34 10.01 11.92 -9.00
CA GLN A 34 9.60 10.91 -9.98
C GLN A 34 9.38 9.59 -9.26
N TRP A 35 8.12 9.19 -9.07
CA TRP A 35 7.76 7.93 -8.42
C TRP A 35 7.76 6.74 -9.37
N GLY A 36 8.20 6.93 -10.62
CA GLY A 36 8.05 5.93 -11.68
C GLY A 36 6.59 5.65 -12.05
N VAL A 37 5.64 6.38 -11.48
CA VAL A 37 4.20 6.28 -11.75
C VAL A 37 3.86 7.17 -12.94
N THR A 38 3.11 6.64 -13.90
CA THR A 38 2.66 7.39 -15.07
C THR A 38 1.63 8.46 -14.67
N ASP A 39 1.46 9.49 -15.49
CA ASP A 39 0.44 10.53 -15.24
C ASP A 39 -0.97 9.94 -15.07
N LEU A 40 -1.27 8.86 -15.82
CA LEU A 40 -2.51 8.10 -15.67
C LEU A 40 -2.63 7.43 -14.28
N GLY A 41 -1.53 6.85 -13.79
CA GLY A 41 -1.48 6.28 -12.43
C GLY A 41 -1.68 7.36 -11.37
N MET A 42 -1.06 8.52 -11.55
CA MET A 42 -1.25 9.66 -10.64
C MET A 42 -2.69 10.18 -10.65
N GLU A 43 -3.35 10.23 -11.81
CA GLU A 43 -4.76 10.63 -11.91
C GLU A 43 -5.68 9.58 -11.27
N ALA A 44 -5.41 8.29 -11.48
CA ALA A 44 -6.16 7.21 -10.84
C ALA A 44 -6.06 7.27 -9.30
N LEU A 45 -4.90 7.67 -8.76
CA LEU A 45 -4.70 7.84 -7.32
C LEU A 45 -5.51 8.98 -6.69
N LYS A 46 -5.97 9.96 -7.49
CA LYS A 46 -6.86 11.01 -6.98
C LYS A 46 -8.29 10.51 -6.76
N ASN A 47 -8.66 9.39 -7.38
CA ASN A 47 -9.98 8.80 -7.23
C ASN A 47 -10.03 7.84 -6.03
N VAL A 48 -10.27 8.41 -4.85
CA VAL A 48 -10.35 7.66 -3.58
C VAL A 48 -11.39 6.53 -3.64
N LYS A 49 -12.53 6.75 -4.32
CA LYS A 49 -13.57 5.72 -4.47
C LYS A 49 -13.07 4.52 -5.29
N LEU A 50 -12.30 4.77 -6.34
CA LEU A 50 -11.70 3.72 -7.16
C LEU A 50 -10.65 2.94 -6.37
N ILE A 51 -9.82 3.64 -5.58
CA ILE A 51 -8.84 2.98 -4.69
C ILE A 51 -9.55 2.06 -3.69
N GLN A 52 -10.62 2.54 -3.06
CA GLN A 52 -11.38 1.74 -2.10
C GLN A 52 -12.00 0.50 -2.76
N ALA A 53 -12.65 0.67 -3.91
CA ALA A 53 -13.23 -0.44 -4.65
C ALA A 53 -12.17 -1.48 -5.07
N ALA A 54 -10.99 -1.03 -5.54
CA ALA A 54 -9.90 -1.92 -5.90
C ALA A 54 -9.36 -2.70 -4.68
N ARG A 55 -9.30 -2.05 -3.51
CA ARG A 55 -8.89 -2.69 -2.26
C ARG A 55 -9.90 -3.74 -1.81
N ASP A 56 -11.18 -3.43 -1.85
CA ASP A 56 -12.24 -4.33 -1.42
C ASP A 56 -12.28 -5.59 -2.31
N GLU A 57 -12.13 -5.42 -3.62
CA GLU A 57 -12.04 -6.53 -4.58
C GLU A 57 -10.80 -7.39 -4.33
N ALA A 58 -9.64 -6.76 -4.10
CA ALA A 58 -8.42 -7.50 -3.78
C ALA A 58 -8.55 -8.32 -2.48
N GLN A 59 -9.24 -7.79 -1.47
CA GLN A 59 -9.52 -8.51 -0.22
C GLN A 59 -10.46 -9.70 -0.45
N ALA A 60 -11.54 -9.50 -1.21
CA ALA A 60 -12.47 -10.58 -1.54
C ALA A 60 -11.78 -11.69 -2.34
N LEU A 61 -10.95 -11.32 -3.32
CA LEU A 61 -10.17 -12.26 -4.12
C LEU A 61 -9.24 -13.12 -3.25
N ILE A 62 -8.48 -12.50 -2.35
CA ILE A 62 -7.54 -13.21 -1.47
C ILE A 62 -8.28 -14.05 -0.42
N ALA A 63 -9.45 -13.62 0.05
CA ALA A 63 -10.27 -14.43 0.96
C ALA A 63 -10.76 -15.72 0.29
N CYS A 64 -11.07 -15.67 -1.01
CA CYS A 64 -11.52 -16.82 -1.79
C CYS A 64 -10.38 -17.71 -2.31
N ASP A 65 -9.29 -17.10 -2.80
CA ASP A 65 -8.13 -17.81 -3.37
C ASP A 65 -6.82 -17.18 -2.84
N PRO A 66 -6.40 -17.55 -1.61
CA PRO A 66 -5.22 -16.97 -0.97
C PRO A 66 -3.93 -17.18 -1.74
N THR A 67 -3.87 -18.25 -2.54
CA THR A 67 -2.70 -18.62 -3.35
C THR A 67 -2.77 -18.06 -4.77
N LEU A 68 -3.86 -17.38 -5.14
CA LEU A 68 -4.12 -16.87 -6.48
C LEU A 68 -3.96 -17.96 -7.56
N SER A 69 -4.33 -19.20 -7.23
CA SER A 69 -4.16 -20.39 -8.08
C SER A 69 -4.85 -20.24 -9.42
N ASN A 70 -6.02 -19.60 -9.43
CA ASN A 70 -6.80 -19.34 -10.64
C ASN A 70 -6.27 -18.14 -11.45
N TYR A 71 -5.32 -17.38 -10.91
CA TYR A 71 -4.81 -16.13 -11.46
C TYR A 71 -3.27 -16.13 -11.54
N PRO A 72 -2.65 -16.99 -12.37
CA PRO A 72 -1.19 -17.19 -12.39
C PRO A 72 -0.40 -15.92 -12.76
N ALA A 73 -0.95 -15.06 -13.62
CA ALA A 73 -0.33 -13.78 -13.96
C ALA A 73 -0.30 -12.83 -12.75
N LEU A 74 -1.39 -12.80 -11.97
CA LEU A 74 -1.49 -11.99 -10.77
C LEU A 74 -0.58 -12.53 -9.66
N ALA A 75 -0.55 -13.86 -9.47
CA ALA A 75 0.35 -14.53 -8.54
C ALA A 75 1.82 -14.16 -8.83
N LYS A 76 2.24 -14.22 -10.11
CA LYS A 76 3.58 -13.81 -10.54
C LYS A 76 3.85 -12.33 -10.26
N ARG A 77 2.88 -11.44 -10.52
CA ARG A 77 3.01 -10.00 -10.25
C ARG A 77 3.18 -9.73 -8.76
N VAL A 78 2.40 -10.36 -7.90
CA VAL A 78 2.50 -10.23 -6.44
C VAL A 78 3.86 -10.72 -5.93
N ALA A 79 4.33 -11.86 -6.45
CA ALA A 79 5.66 -12.39 -6.11
C ALA A 79 6.79 -11.41 -6.48
N ASN A 80 6.73 -10.80 -7.68
CA ASN A 80 7.72 -9.82 -8.14
C ASN A 80 7.67 -8.52 -7.34
N ALA A 81 6.46 -7.99 -7.08
CA ALA A 81 6.28 -6.75 -6.30
C ALA A 81 6.88 -6.88 -4.89
N ARG A 82 6.80 -8.07 -4.28
CA ARG A 82 7.42 -8.35 -2.99
C ARG A 82 8.95 -8.24 -3.03
N GLN A 83 9.59 -8.58 -4.15
CA GLN A 83 11.03 -8.42 -4.31
C GLN A 83 11.43 -6.96 -4.51
N GLU A 84 10.63 -6.18 -5.26
CA GLU A 84 10.86 -4.76 -5.49
C GLU A 84 10.70 -3.92 -4.20
N LEU A 85 9.76 -4.29 -3.32
CA LEU A 85 9.50 -3.63 -2.04
C LEU A 85 10.54 -3.95 -0.95
N HIS A 86 11.27 -5.07 -1.08
CA HIS A 86 12.30 -5.49 -0.13
C HIS A 86 13.74 -5.22 -0.62
N GLY A 87 13.90 -4.45 -1.71
CA GLY A 87 15.20 -3.99 -2.17
C GLY A 87 15.66 -2.72 -1.45
N GLU A 88 16.25 -2.87 -0.26
CA GLU A 88 17.31 -1.98 0.27
C GLU A 88 18.60 -2.80 0.46
#